data_AF-A0A7W3TI50-F1
#
_entry.id   AF-A0A7W3TI50-F1
#
_cell.length_a   1.000
_cell.length_b   1.000
_cell.length_c   1.000
_cell.angle_alpha   90.00
_cell.angle_beta   90.00
_cell.angle_gamma   90.00
#
_symmetry.space_group_name_H-M   'P 1'
#
loop_
_entity.id
_entity.type
_entity.pdbx_description
1 polymer ?
#
loop_
_entity_poly.entity_id
_entity_poly.type
_entity_poly.pdbx_seq_one_letter_code
_entity_poly.pdbx_strand_id
1 'polypeptide(L)'
;FTGLEGGMGTLPGAIADACRAAGAEIRLDAPVRSLRRTPTGWAVTVGPDAGTAEETTADAVLLAVPAGPAARLLADHAPAAARELEGVDHASMALITVALRRSDLDRPLPGSGFLVPAVDGRLIKASTFSSGKWEWAGRDPELYLLRASVGRHGDPGAVAMDDADLVRGALADLREAVGLTAVPVASVVTRWIDGLPQYAPGHTDRIDRVRRALADLPGLRACGAAHDGVGIPACVATARAAAEDLLRTVPAHPTD
;
A
#
# COMPACT_ATOMS: atom_id res chain seq x y z
N PHE A 1 16.92 9.67 -9.44
CA PHE A 1 15.83 8.91 -8.79
C PHE A 1 15.87 7.50 -9.33
N THR A 2 15.83 6.48 -8.48
CA THR A 2 15.82 5.07 -8.93
C THR A 2 14.37 4.62 -9.10
N GLY A 3 14.12 3.83 -10.14
CA GLY A 3 12.84 3.20 -10.44
C GLY A 3 13.07 2.03 -11.39
N LEU A 4 12.02 1.27 -11.67
CA LEU A 4 12.05 0.20 -12.66
C LEU A 4 11.49 0.72 -13.97
N GLU A 5 12.11 0.31 -15.09
CA GLU A 5 11.52 0.50 -16.41
C GLU A 5 10.17 -0.24 -16.47
N GLY A 6 9.15 0.42 -17.01
CA GLY A 6 7.76 -0.05 -16.94
C GLY A 6 7.06 0.25 -15.61
N GLY A 7 7.75 0.87 -14.65
CA GLY A 7 7.19 1.34 -13.38
C GLY A 7 7.24 0.32 -12.25
N MET A 8 7.12 0.80 -11.01
CA MET A 8 7.22 -0.05 -9.81
C MET A 8 6.12 -1.12 -9.71
N GLY A 9 5.01 -0.96 -10.46
CA GLY A 9 3.93 -1.94 -10.51
C GLY A 9 4.31 -3.29 -11.13
N THR A 10 5.46 -3.36 -11.82
CA THR A 10 5.99 -4.62 -12.37
C THR A 10 6.61 -5.52 -11.28
N LEU A 11 7.08 -4.94 -10.17
CA LEU A 11 7.79 -5.67 -9.12
C LEU A 11 6.91 -6.74 -8.44
N PRO A 12 5.67 -6.46 -7.99
CA PRO A 12 4.81 -7.49 -7.41
C PRO A 12 4.50 -8.65 -8.35
N GLY A 13 4.32 -8.37 -9.66
CA GLY A 13 4.11 -9.40 -10.67
C GLY A 13 5.31 -10.33 -10.81
N ALA A 14 6.52 -9.75 -10.92
CA ALA A 14 7.75 -10.52 -10.99
C ALA A 14 7.99 -11.39 -9.73
N ILE A 15 7.65 -10.87 -8.55
CA ILE A 15 7.73 -11.65 -7.29
C ILE A 15 6.72 -12.80 -7.31
N ALA A 16 5.47 -12.56 -7.73
CA ALA A 16 4.45 -13.60 -7.81
C ALA A 16 4.88 -14.74 -8.75
N ASP A 17 5.48 -14.41 -9.89
CA ASP A 17 5.98 -15.41 -10.84
C ASP A 17 7.14 -16.21 -10.27
N ALA A 18 8.08 -15.55 -9.57
CA ALA A 18 9.17 -16.24 -8.87
C ALA A 18 8.64 -17.18 -7.76
N CYS A 19 7.63 -16.76 -7.01
CA CYS A 19 6.98 -17.60 -5.99
C CYS A 19 6.32 -18.84 -6.62
N ARG A 20 5.58 -18.69 -7.72
CA ARG A 20 4.98 -19.83 -8.44
C ARG A 20 6.04 -20.79 -8.97
N ALA A 21 7.13 -20.26 -9.54
CA ALA A 21 8.25 -21.07 -10.02
C ALA A 21 8.92 -21.88 -8.89
N ALA A 22 8.89 -21.36 -7.65
CA ALA A 22 9.34 -22.05 -6.44
C ALA A 22 8.29 -23.01 -5.85
N GLY A 23 7.13 -23.19 -6.48
CA GLY A 23 6.07 -24.09 -6.04
C GLY A 23 5.05 -23.48 -5.07
N ALA A 24 5.09 -22.16 -4.83
CA ALA A 24 4.09 -21.51 -3.99
C ALA A 24 2.74 -21.39 -4.70
N GLU A 25 1.66 -21.67 -3.97
CA GLU A 25 0.30 -21.40 -4.42
C GLU A 25 -0.07 -19.94 -4.12
N ILE A 26 -0.63 -19.24 -5.11
CA ILE A 26 -1.14 -17.87 -4.95
C ILE A 26 -2.64 -17.89 -5.26
N ARG A 27 -3.45 -17.60 -4.25
CA ARG A 27 -4.90 -17.57 -4.33
C ARG A 27 -5.39 -16.12 -4.32
N LEU A 28 -5.98 -15.68 -5.43
CA LEU A 28 -6.65 -14.38 -5.54
C LEU A 28 -8.13 -14.53 -5.17
N ASP A 29 -8.81 -13.42 -4.92
CA ASP A 29 -10.24 -13.38 -4.53
C ASP A 29 -10.57 -14.27 -3.32
N ALA A 30 -9.58 -14.47 -2.44
CA ALA A 30 -9.61 -15.38 -1.32
C ALA A 30 -9.39 -14.65 0.02
N PRO A 31 -10.33 -13.77 0.45
CA PRO A 31 -10.15 -13.02 1.67
C PRO A 31 -10.22 -13.93 2.90
N VAL A 32 -9.24 -13.80 3.79
CA VAL A 32 -9.19 -14.50 5.07
C VAL A 32 -10.16 -13.83 6.05
N ARG A 33 -11.02 -14.63 6.68
CA ARG A 33 -12.10 -14.16 7.55
C ARG A 33 -11.80 -14.37 9.03
N SER A 34 -11.19 -15.49 9.36
CA SER A 34 -10.83 -15.81 10.73
C SER A 34 -9.65 -16.76 10.77
N LEU A 35 -9.00 -16.76 11.93
CA LEU A 35 -7.99 -17.73 12.31
C LEU A 35 -8.52 -18.50 13.50
N ARG A 36 -8.21 -19.79 13.59
CA ARG A 36 -8.46 -20.61 14.77
C ARG A 36 -7.26 -21.47 15.04
N ARG A 37 -6.75 -21.43 16.28
CA ARG A 37 -5.68 -22.30 16.71
C ARG A 37 -6.15 -23.76 16.73
N THR A 38 -5.34 -24.66 16.18
CA THR A 38 -5.53 -26.11 16.26
C THR A 38 -4.41 -26.72 17.12
N PRO A 39 -4.49 -28.02 17.49
CA PRO A 39 -3.43 -28.67 18.25
C PRO A 39 -2.06 -28.63 17.58
N THR A 40 -1.99 -28.59 16.24
CA THR A 40 -0.75 -28.67 15.46
C THR A 40 -0.44 -27.41 14.66
N GLY A 41 -1.33 -26.42 14.62
CA GLY A 41 -1.14 -25.22 13.81
C GLY A 41 -2.36 -24.31 13.81
N TRP A 42 -2.82 -23.93 12.63
CA TRP A 42 -3.89 -22.98 12.39
C TRP A 42 -4.88 -23.51 11.37
N ALA A 43 -6.15 -23.26 11.63
CA ALA A 43 -7.22 -23.32 10.65
C ALA A 43 -7.54 -21.89 10.21
N VAL A 44 -7.63 -21.70 8.90
CA VAL A 44 -7.84 -20.42 8.23
C VAL A 44 -9.14 -20.49 7.44
N THR A 45 -10.11 -19.67 7.82
CA THR A 45 -11.37 -19.57 7.08
C THR A 45 -11.21 -18.56 5.94
N VAL A 46 -11.47 -18.97 4.72
CA VAL A 46 -11.27 -18.19 3.49
C VAL A 46 -12.56 -18.16 2.70
N GLY A 47 -12.97 -16.99 2.23
CA GLY A 47 -14.17 -16.87 1.38
C GLY A 47 -14.80 -15.49 1.36
N PRO A 48 -15.72 -15.22 0.41
CA PRO A 48 -16.37 -13.92 0.26
C PRO A 48 -17.26 -13.55 1.46
N ASP A 49 -17.75 -12.30 1.50
CA ASP A 49 -18.68 -11.85 2.56
C ASP A 49 -20.02 -12.59 2.50
N ALA A 50 -20.45 -12.96 1.29
CA ALA A 50 -21.63 -13.76 1.03
C ALA A 50 -21.26 -14.96 0.17
N GLY A 51 -21.61 -16.17 0.61
CA GLY A 51 -21.32 -17.42 -0.07
C GLY A 51 -20.73 -18.48 0.86
N THR A 52 -20.23 -19.56 0.28
CA THR A 52 -19.60 -20.66 1.03
C THR A 52 -18.16 -20.28 1.36
N ALA A 53 -17.84 -20.21 2.64
CA ALA A 53 -16.46 -20.16 3.11
C ALA A 53 -15.87 -21.57 3.18
N GLU A 54 -14.58 -21.68 2.92
CA GLU A 54 -13.81 -22.91 3.09
C GLU A 54 -12.81 -22.76 4.24
N GLU A 55 -12.39 -23.90 4.79
CA GLU A 55 -11.35 -23.96 5.80
C GLU A 55 -10.11 -24.62 5.19
N THR A 56 -8.94 -24.00 5.37
CA THR A 56 -7.64 -24.59 5.05
C THR A 56 -6.76 -24.60 6.29
N THR A 57 -5.77 -25.48 6.36
CA THR A 57 -4.86 -25.61 7.51
C THR A 57 -3.43 -25.25 7.16
N ALA A 58 -2.73 -24.65 8.12
CA ALA A 58 -1.31 -24.31 8.01
C ALA A 58 -0.62 -24.47 9.36
N ASP A 59 0.66 -24.86 9.38
CA ASP A 59 1.43 -24.90 10.62
C ASP A 59 1.73 -23.49 11.15
N ALA A 60 1.81 -22.52 10.24
CA ALA A 60 2.19 -21.15 10.52
C ALA A 60 1.42 -20.13 9.68
N VAL A 61 1.19 -18.94 10.23
CA VAL A 61 0.51 -17.82 9.57
C VAL A 61 1.36 -16.54 9.69
N LEU A 62 1.65 -15.91 8.56
CA LEU A 62 2.24 -14.57 8.50
C LEU A 62 1.20 -13.56 7.99
N LEU A 63 0.79 -12.62 8.85
CA LEU A 63 -0.15 -11.57 8.51
C LEU A 63 0.57 -10.39 7.85
N ALA A 64 0.45 -10.27 6.53
CA ALA A 64 0.96 -9.15 5.73
C ALA A 64 -0.15 -8.16 5.30
N VAL A 65 -1.24 -8.09 6.06
CA VAL A 65 -2.42 -7.25 5.79
C VAL A 65 -2.33 -5.89 6.52
N PRO A 66 -3.13 -4.87 6.14
CA PRO A 66 -3.19 -3.60 6.87
C PRO A 66 -3.58 -3.79 8.35
N ALA A 67 -3.34 -2.77 9.19
CA ALA A 67 -3.48 -2.89 10.64
C ALA A 67 -4.90 -3.26 11.09
N GLY A 68 -5.94 -2.65 10.50
CA GLY A 68 -7.34 -2.95 10.82
C GLY A 68 -7.73 -4.42 10.56
N PRO A 69 -7.53 -4.95 9.33
CA PRO A 69 -7.67 -6.38 9.05
C PRO A 69 -6.85 -7.28 9.97
N ALA A 70 -5.59 -6.94 10.25
CA ALA A 70 -4.76 -7.71 11.17
C ALA A 70 -5.34 -7.74 12.59
N ALA A 71 -5.82 -6.60 13.10
CA ALA A 71 -6.47 -6.51 14.40
C ALA A 71 -7.68 -7.45 14.51
N ARG A 72 -8.53 -7.49 13.49
CA ARG A 72 -9.69 -8.40 13.45
C ARG A 72 -9.28 -9.87 13.46
N LEU A 73 -8.27 -10.26 12.67
CA LEU A 73 -7.78 -11.64 12.62
C LEU A 73 -7.09 -12.07 13.91
N LEU A 74 -6.54 -11.12 14.67
CA LEU A 74 -5.84 -11.35 15.93
C LEU A 74 -6.74 -11.28 17.17
N ALA A 75 -7.98 -10.79 17.06
CA ALA A 75 -8.81 -10.46 18.22
C ALA A 75 -8.96 -11.62 19.22
N ASP A 76 -9.18 -12.84 18.73
CA ASP A 76 -9.43 -14.03 19.56
C ASP A 76 -8.13 -14.67 20.10
N HIS A 77 -6.98 -14.40 19.49
CA HIS A 77 -5.71 -15.09 19.81
C HIS A 77 -4.68 -14.19 20.49
N ALA A 78 -4.68 -12.90 20.15
CA ALA A 78 -3.76 -11.88 20.65
C ALA A 78 -4.50 -10.55 20.88
N PRO A 79 -5.47 -10.48 21.81
CA PRO A 79 -6.30 -9.29 22.01
C PRO A 79 -5.49 -8.02 22.35
N ALA A 80 -4.34 -8.18 23.00
CA ALA A 80 -3.42 -7.07 23.24
C ALA A 80 -2.81 -6.52 21.94
N ALA A 81 -2.33 -7.40 21.04
CA ALA A 81 -1.84 -6.99 19.72
C ALA A 81 -2.95 -6.38 18.87
N ALA A 82 -4.15 -6.96 18.92
CA ALA A 82 -5.31 -6.48 18.17
C ALA A 82 -5.65 -5.03 18.52
N ARG A 83 -5.75 -4.69 19.82
CA ARG A 83 -6.04 -3.32 20.28
C ARG A 83 -4.98 -2.30 19.84
N GLU A 84 -3.70 -2.69 19.86
CA GLU A 84 -2.61 -1.82 19.41
C GLU A 84 -2.71 -1.52 17.91
N LEU A 85 -3.01 -2.53 17.10
CA LEU A 85 -3.15 -2.40 15.65
C LEU A 85 -4.44 -1.66 15.25
N GLU A 86 -5.53 -1.84 15.99
CA GLU A 86 -6.79 -1.11 15.80
C GLU A 86 -6.59 0.41 15.98
N GLY A 87 -5.71 0.82 16.89
CA GLY A 87 -5.39 2.22 17.09
C GLY A 87 -4.52 2.87 16.00
N VAL A 88 -4.11 2.14 14.96
CA VAL A 88 -3.30 2.68 13.86
C VAL A 88 -4.20 3.33 12.82
N ASP A 89 -4.24 4.66 12.84
CA ASP A 89 -4.96 5.44 11.83
C ASP A 89 -4.35 5.26 10.44
N HIS A 90 -5.19 5.38 9.42
CA HIS A 90 -4.76 5.37 8.03
C HIS A 90 -5.23 6.64 7.32
N ALA A 91 -4.43 7.08 6.36
CA ALA A 91 -4.80 8.14 5.44
C ALA A 91 -5.23 7.57 4.11
N SER A 92 -6.32 8.12 3.59
CA SER A 92 -6.75 7.88 2.21
C SER A 92 -6.09 8.88 1.26
N MET A 93 -5.90 8.48 0.00
CA MET A 93 -5.43 9.39 -1.05
C MET A 93 -6.02 9.02 -2.40
N ALA A 94 -6.07 10.00 -3.30
CA ALA A 94 -6.23 9.72 -4.72
C ALA A 94 -5.03 10.23 -5.52
N LEU A 95 -4.75 9.54 -6.60
CA LEU A 95 -3.73 9.88 -7.58
C LEU A 95 -4.43 10.20 -8.89
N ILE A 96 -4.17 11.39 -9.43
CA ILE A 96 -4.68 11.83 -10.73
C ILE A 96 -3.50 11.81 -11.69
N THR A 97 -3.47 10.85 -12.59
CA THR A 97 -2.46 10.77 -13.65
C THR A 97 -3.05 11.36 -14.91
N VAL A 98 -2.35 12.29 -15.56
CA VAL A 98 -2.79 12.91 -16.82
C VAL A 98 -1.71 12.75 -17.89
N ALA A 99 -2.17 12.60 -19.12
CA ALA A 99 -1.35 12.66 -20.32
C ALA A 99 -1.69 13.94 -21.09
N LEU A 100 -0.67 14.73 -21.42
CA LEU A 100 -0.76 15.96 -22.17
C LEU A 100 -0.06 15.77 -23.52
N ARG A 101 -0.51 16.43 -24.58
CA ARG A 101 0.34 16.52 -25.78
C ARG A 101 1.51 17.44 -25.48
N ARG A 102 2.71 17.05 -25.90
CA ARG A 102 3.90 17.90 -25.82
C ARG A 102 3.77 19.15 -26.68
N SER A 103 3.06 19.07 -27.81
CA SER A 103 2.74 20.23 -28.66
C SER A 103 1.94 21.31 -27.94
N ASP A 104 1.20 20.94 -26.91
CA ASP A 104 0.32 21.84 -26.16
C ASP A 104 1.06 22.44 -24.95
N LEU A 105 2.35 22.10 -24.77
CA LEU A 105 3.23 22.65 -23.74
C LEU A 105 4.21 23.65 -24.37
N ASP A 106 4.24 24.90 -23.87
CA ASP A 106 5.22 25.90 -24.31
C ASP A 106 6.67 25.43 -24.08
N ARG A 107 6.87 24.68 -22.99
CA ARG A 107 8.14 24.02 -22.63
C ARG A 107 7.86 22.85 -21.67
N PRO A 108 8.77 21.86 -21.57
CA PRO A 108 8.70 20.86 -20.52
C PRO A 108 8.66 21.51 -19.13
N LEU A 109 7.87 20.94 -18.21
CA LEU A 109 7.82 21.42 -16.83
C LEU A 109 9.17 21.13 -16.14
N PRO A 110 9.74 22.10 -15.40
CA PRO A 110 11.07 21.93 -14.82
C PRO A 110 11.05 20.99 -13.61
N GLY A 111 12.12 20.19 -13.48
CA GLY A 111 12.35 19.34 -12.31
C GLY A 111 11.44 18.12 -12.22
N SER A 112 11.36 17.52 -11.03
CA SER A 112 10.62 16.28 -10.79
C SER A 112 9.17 16.49 -10.33
N GLY A 113 8.73 17.74 -10.17
CA GLY A 113 7.45 18.12 -9.56
C GLY A 113 7.63 18.96 -8.30
N PHE A 114 6.57 19.08 -7.50
CA PHE A 114 6.52 19.93 -6.30
C PHE A 114 5.61 19.36 -5.21
N LEU A 115 5.77 19.88 -3.99
CA LEU A 115 4.90 19.61 -2.83
C LEU A 115 4.11 20.87 -2.49
N VAL A 116 2.92 20.69 -1.92
CA VAL A 116 2.05 21.80 -1.51
C VAL A 116 1.81 21.74 0.00
N PRO A 117 2.24 22.77 0.76
CA PRO A 117 1.92 22.91 2.17
C PRO A 117 0.41 22.86 2.43
N ALA A 118 -0.01 22.28 3.55
CA ALA A 118 -1.43 22.22 3.90
C ALA A 118 -2.05 23.61 4.11
N VAL A 119 -1.24 24.59 4.56
CA VAL A 119 -1.68 25.97 4.82
C VAL A 119 -2.08 26.74 3.56
N ASP A 120 -1.69 26.26 2.36
CA ASP A 120 -1.98 26.94 1.10
C ASP A 120 -3.40 26.66 0.57
N GLY A 121 -4.18 25.80 1.26
CA GLY A 121 -5.59 25.54 0.95
C GLY A 121 -5.85 24.87 -0.40
N ARG A 122 -4.83 24.26 -1.02
CA ARG A 122 -4.93 23.57 -2.32
C ARG A 122 -5.49 22.17 -2.19
N LEU A 123 -6.15 21.73 -3.26
CA LEU A 123 -6.67 20.37 -3.37
C LEU A 123 -5.52 19.36 -3.47
N ILE A 124 -4.54 19.64 -4.34
CA ILE A 124 -3.36 18.76 -4.48
C ILE A 124 -2.39 19.00 -3.33
N LYS A 125 -1.83 17.91 -2.79
CA LYS A 125 -0.72 17.95 -1.82
C LYS A 125 0.65 17.84 -2.48
N ALA A 126 0.69 17.36 -3.72
CA ALA A 126 1.89 17.18 -4.49
C ALA A 126 1.57 16.97 -5.98
N SER A 127 2.54 17.29 -6.83
CA SER A 127 2.58 16.82 -8.21
C SER A 127 3.96 16.23 -8.53
N THR A 128 3.97 15.14 -9.28
CA THR A 128 5.17 14.50 -9.82
C THR A 128 5.14 14.61 -11.33
N PHE A 129 6.19 15.18 -11.91
CA PHE A 129 6.36 15.28 -13.36
C PHE A 129 7.04 14.01 -13.87
N SER A 130 6.26 12.95 -14.10
CA SER A 130 6.75 11.61 -14.40
C SER A 130 7.70 11.58 -15.59
N SER A 131 7.33 12.24 -16.70
CA SER A 131 8.19 12.30 -17.90
C SER A 131 9.50 13.09 -17.70
N GLY A 132 9.53 14.02 -16.74
CA GLY A 132 10.76 14.74 -16.36
C GLY A 132 11.59 14.00 -15.31
N LYS A 133 10.97 13.11 -14.52
CA LYS A 133 11.60 12.40 -13.41
C LYS A 133 12.23 11.07 -13.80
N TRP A 134 11.61 10.33 -14.72
CA TRP A 134 12.07 9.02 -15.16
C TRP A 134 12.19 8.97 -16.68
N GLU A 135 13.38 8.67 -17.17
CA GLU A 135 13.70 8.63 -18.60
C GLU A 135 12.70 7.76 -19.37
N TRP A 136 12.45 6.52 -18.91
CA TRP A 136 11.54 5.58 -19.57
C TRP A 136 10.10 6.12 -19.71
N ALA A 137 9.61 6.91 -18.75
CA ALA A 137 8.29 7.51 -18.79
C ALA A 137 8.22 8.78 -19.66
N GLY A 138 9.39 9.31 -20.05
CA GLY A 138 9.53 10.45 -20.94
C GLY A 138 9.85 10.08 -22.39
N ARG A 139 9.98 8.79 -22.73
CA ARG A 139 10.35 8.32 -24.07
C ARG A 139 9.29 8.53 -25.14
N ASP A 140 8.02 8.66 -24.74
CA ASP A 140 6.95 8.98 -25.68
C ASP A 140 7.18 10.40 -26.26
N PRO A 141 7.34 10.52 -27.60
CA PRO A 141 7.67 11.78 -28.25
C PRO A 141 6.45 12.71 -28.39
N GLU A 142 5.23 12.21 -28.21
CA GLU A 142 3.99 12.98 -28.34
C GLU A 142 3.40 13.35 -26.98
N LEU A 143 3.60 12.51 -25.97
CA LEU A 143 2.95 12.63 -24.67
C LEU A 143 3.89 13.06 -23.55
N TYR A 144 3.36 13.91 -22.67
CA TYR A 144 3.96 14.28 -21.39
C TYR A 144 3.07 13.83 -20.24
N LEU A 145 3.65 13.04 -19.32
CA LEU A 145 2.95 12.45 -18.20
C LEU A 145 3.29 13.17 -16.90
N LEU A 146 2.26 13.50 -16.13
CA LEU A 146 2.39 13.95 -14.75
C LEU A 146 1.31 13.33 -13.87
N ARG A 147 1.54 13.36 -12.56
CA ARG A 147 0.62 12.83 -11.57
C ARG A 147 0.46 13.80 -10.41
N ALA A 148 -0.76 14.24 -10.15
CA ALA A 148 -1.13 14.94 -8.93
C ALA A 148 -1.59 13.95 -7.85
N SER A 149 -1.42 14.32 -6.58
CA SER A 149 -1.92 13.56 -5.44
C SER A 149 -2.78 14.46 -4.56
N VAL A 150 -3.92 13.92 -4.11
CA VAL A 150 -4.89 14.56 -3.23
C VAL A 150 -5.17 13.68 -2.01
N GLY A 151 -5.80 14.25 -0.99
CA GLY A 151 -6.15 13.57 0.26
C GLY A 151 -5.04 13.65 1.30
N ARG A 152 -5.41 13.99 2.53
CA ARG A 152 -4.51 14.10 3.69
C ARG A 152 -5.07 13.28 4.85
N HIS A 153 -4.22 12.96 5.81
CA HIS A 153 -4.72 12.42 7.06
C HIS A 153 -5.65 13.45 7.73
N GLY A 154 -6.83 13.00 8.18
CA GLY A 154 -7.86 13.88 8.73
C GLY A 154 -8.69 14.65 7.69
N ASP A 155 -8.48 14.42 6.37
CA ASP A 155 -9.22 15.06 5.29
C ASP A 155 -9.85 14.01 4.34
N PRO A 156 -10.99 13.41 4.75
CA PRO A 156 -11.66 12.40 3.93
C PRO A 156 -12.38 13.01 2.71
N GLY A 157 -12.74 14.30 2.76
CA GLY A 157 -13.60 14.95 1.77
C GLY A 157 -12.98 15.01 0.39
N ALA A 158 -11.68 15.29 0.31
CA ALA A 158 -10.96 15.38 -0.96
C ALA A 158 -10.97 14.06 -1.76
N VAL A 159 -10.90 12.90 -1.10
CA VAL A 159 -10.82 11.60 -1.79
C VAL A 159 -12.20 11.12 -2.26
N ALA A 160 -13.26 11.59 -1.62
CA ALA A 160 -14.65 11.25 -1.93
C ALA A 160 -15.23 12.00 -3.15
N MET A 161 -14.52 13.03 -3.64
CA MET A 161 -14.90 13.76 -4.85
C MET A 161 -14.97 12.83 -6.07
N ASP A 162 -15.82 13.17 -7.04
CA ASP A 162 -15.90 12.43 -8.30
C ASP A 162 -14.61 12.60 -9.14
N ASP A 163 -14.37 11.69 -10.07
CA ASP A 163 -13.14 11.69 -10.88
C ASP A 163 -12.98 12.98 -11.70
N ALA A 164 -14.09 13.53 -12.20
CA ALA A 164 -14.05 14.70 -13.07
C ALA A 164 -13.73 15.97 -12.26
N ASP A 165 -14.28 16.09 -11.06
CA ASP A 165 -13.98 17.14 -10.08
C ASP A 165 -12.53 17.06 -9.59
N LEU A 166 -12.03 15.85 -9.31
CA LEU A 166 -10.62 15.65 -8.95
C LEU A 166 -9.68 16.09 -10.07
N VAL A 167 -9.98 15.73 -11.32
CA VAL A 167 -9.19 16.14 -12.48
C VAL A 167 -9.26 17.67 -12.66
N ARG A 168 -10.46 18.26 -12.62
CA ARG A 168 -10.64 19.72 -12.75
C ARG A 168 -9.88 20.48 -11.67
N GLY A 169 -10.04 20.09 -10.41
CA GLY A 169 -9.36 20.74 -9.28
C GLY A 169 -7.85 20.59 -9.34
N ALA A 170 -7.35 19.40 -9.69
CA ALA A 170 -5.91 19.19 -9.86
C ALA A 170 -5.32 20.05 -10.99
N LEU A 171 -6.03 20.19 -12.11
CA LEU A 171 -5.60 21.06 -13.21
C LEU A 171 -5.65 22.54 -12.83
N ALA A 172 -6.63 22.97 -12.03
CA ALA A 172 -6.69 24.33 -11.51
C ALA A 172 -5.47 24.66 -10.64
N ASP A 173 -5.13 23.77 -9.69
CA ASP A 173 -3.95 23.94 -8.85
C ASP A 173 -2.64 23.91 -9.65
N LEU A 174 -2.53 23.03 -10.66
CA LEU A 174 -1.36 22.97 -11.55
C LEU A 174 -1.22 24.22 -12.41
N ARG A 175 -2.34 24.80 -12.87
CA ARG A 175 -2.33 26.06 -13.60
C ARG A 175 -1.77 27.18 -12.73
N GLU A 176 -2.21 27.27 -11.49
CA GLU A 176 -1.74 28.30 -10.58
C GLU A 176 -0.28 28.11 -10.17
N ALA A 177 0.12 26.87 -9.88
CA ALA A 177 1.47 26.57 -9.39
C ALA A 177 2.54 26.70 -10.46
N VAL A 178 2.27 26.26 -11.70
CA VAL A 178 3.29 26.16 -12.77
C VAL A 178 2.86 26.70 -14.13
N GLY A 179 1.70 27.37 -14.21
CA GLY A 179 1.20 27.94 -15.47
C GLY A 179 0.68 26.90 -16.46
N LEU A 180 0.33 25.69 -16.02
CA LEU A 180 -0.13 24.63 -16.92
C LEU A 180 -1.49 24.98 -17.55
N THR A 181 -1.50 25.21 -18.86
CA THR A 181 -2.70 25.50 -19.66
C THR A 181 -3.12 24.35 -20.57
N ALA A 182 -2.22 23.41 -20.86
CA ALA A 182 -2.48 22.24 -21.70
C ALA A 182 -3.67 21.42 -21.19
N VAL A 183 -4.52 20.98 -22.12
CA VAL A 183 -5.67 20.12 -21.83
C VAL A 183 -5.24 18.66 -21.94
N PRO A 184 -5.52 17.81 -20.93
CA PRO A 184 -5.21 16.40 -21.03
C PRO A 184 -5.94 15.69 -22.16
N VAL A 185 -5.21 14.83 -22.87
CA VAL A 185 -5.79 13.88 -23.84
C VAL A 185 -6.31 12.61 -23.17
N ALA A 186 -5.82 12.32 -21.96
CA ALA A 186 -6.29 11.23 -21.12
C ALA A 186 -6.04 11.55 -19.64
N SER A 187 -6.88 10.97 -18.77
CA SER A 187 -6.71 11.03 -17.32
C SER A 187 -7.18 9.73 -16.68
N VAL A 188 -6.49 9.32 -15.60
CA VAL A 188 -6.88 8.19 -14.76
C VAL A 188 -6.81 8.62 -13.30
N VAL A 189 -7.89 8.36 -12.56
CA VAL A 189 -7.95 8.54 -11.11
C VAL A 189 -7.82 7.18 -10.44
N THR A 190 -6.90 7.06 -9.48
CA THR A 190 -6.73 5.86 -8.67
C THR A 190 -6.85 6.23 -7.20
N ARG A 191 -7.79 5.60 -6.48
CA ARG A 191 -8.00 5.82 -5.04
C ARG A 191 -7.36 4.71 -4.22
N TRP A 192 -6.74 5.11 -3.13
CA TRP A 192 -6.21 4.23 -2.09
C TRP A 192 -6.91 4.61 -0.79
N ILE A 193 -8.00 3.92 -0.49
CA ILE A 193 -8.74 4.12 0.75
C ILE A 193 -8.00 3.43 1.87
N ASP A 194 -7.73 4.17 2.95
CA ASP A 194 -6.96 3.73 4.10
C ASP A 194 -5.62 3.07 3.71
N GLY A 195 -5.00 3.61 2.65
CA GLY A 195 -3.82 2.99 2.03
C GLY A 195 -2.50 3.32 2.72
N LEU A 196 -2.45 4.34 3.59
CA LEU A 196 -1.21 4.79 4.22
C LEU A 196 -1.34 4.84 5.75
N PRO A 197 -0.75 3.90 6.51
CA PRO A 197 -0.76 3.96 7.97
C PRO A 197 -0.05 5.21 8.47
N GLN A 198 -0.56 5.78 9.56
CA GLN A 198 -0.05 7.00 10.19
C GLN A 198 0.72 6.65 11.45
N TYR A 199 1.99 7.07 11.48
CA TYR A 199 2.88 6.79 12.60
C TYR A 199 2.85 7.97 13.57
N ALA A 200 1.81 8.01 14.41
CA ALA A 200 1.70 9.00 15.47
C ALA A 200 2.81 8.84 16.53
N PRO A 201 3.07 9.86 17.38
CA PRO A 201 3.98 9.70 18.51
C PRO A 201 3.65 8.44 19.34
N GLY A 202 4.67 7.64 19.65
CA GLY A 202 4.52 6.34 20.33
C GLY A 202 4.29 5.13 19.41
N HIS A 203 4.31 5.31 18.08
CA HIS A 203 4.12 4.21 17.12
C HIS A 203 5.15 3.08 17.28
N THR A 204 6.43 3.40 17.49
CA THR A 204 7.46 2.38 17.71
C THR A 204 7.15 1.51 18.93
N ASP A 205 6.84 2.12 20.07
CA ASP A 205 6.47 1.40 21.30
C ASP A 205 5.21 0.55 21.13
N ARG A 206 4.24 1.04 20.33
CA ARG A 206 3.04 0.31 19.94
C ARG A 206 3.40 -0.96 19.18
N ILE A 207 4.25 -0.88 18.18
CA ILE A 207 4.66 -2.05 17.40
C ILE A 207 5.50 -3.02 18.25
N ASP A 208 6.28 -2.53 19.20
CA ASP A 208 6.96 -3.41 20.17
C ASP A 208 6.00 -4.14 21.11
N ARG A 209 4.88 -3.51 21.50
CA ARG A 209 3.80 -4.20 22.23
C ARG A 209 3.12 -5.26 21.37
N VAL A 210 2.88 -4.99 20.08
CA VAL A 210 2.37 -5.98 19.13
C VAL A 210 3.30 -7.19 19.04
N ARG A 211 4.60 -6.97 18.81
CA ARG A 211 5.58 -8.06 18.73
C ARG A 211 5.63 -8.91 20.00
N ARG A 212 5.67 -8.26 21.18
CA ARG A 212 5.67 -8.97 22.47
C ARG A 212 4.42 -9.82 22.66
N ALA A 213 3.25 -9.28 22.32
CA ALA A 213 1.99 -10.02 22.43
C ALA A 213 1.91 -11.21 21.46
N LEU A 214 2.63 -11.17 20.33
CA LEU A 214 2.70 -12.28 19.38
C LEU A 214 3.82 -13.29 19.69
N ALA A 215 4.82 -12.91 20.49
CA ALA A 215 5.99 -13.75 20.79
C ALA A 215 5.60 -15.09 21.43
N ASP A 216 4.57 -15.08 22.29
CA ASP A 216 4.05 -16.26 22.99
C ASP A 216 3.15 -17.16 22.13
N LEU A 217 2.88 -16.75 20.88
CA LEU A 217 2.06 -17.49 19.92
C LEU A 217 2.96 -18.12 18.85
N PRO A 218 3.41 -19.38 19.03
CA PRO A 218 4.18 -20.06 17.99
C PRO A 218 3.33 -20.24 16.74
N GLY A 219 3.95 -20.09 15.58
CA GLY A 219 3.29 -20.18 14.28
C GLY A 219 2.45 -18.96 13.89
N LEU A 220 2.59 -17.79 14.54
CA LEU A 220 1.86 -16.59 14.13
C LEU A 220 2.72 -15.32 14.22
N ARG A 221 2.88 -14.60 13.11
CA ARG A 221 3.57 -13.29 13.05
C ARG A 221 2.82 -12.30 12.18
N ALA A 222 3.17 -11.02 12.30
CA ALA A 222 2.64 -9.95 11.47
C ALA A 222 3.78 -9.08 10.91
N CYS A 223 3.59 -8.51 9.72
CA CYS A 223 4.54 -7.62 9.06
C CYS A 223 3.83 -6.62 8.14
N GLY A 224 4.61 -5.76 7.47
CA GLY A 224 4.12 -4.84 6.45
C GLY A 224 4.06 -3.39 6.91
N ALA A 225 3.43 -2.55 6.10
CA ALA A 225 3.58 -1.09 6.15
C ALA A 225 3.12 -0.42 7.46
N ALA A 226 2.38 -1.10 8.32
CA ALA A 226 2.00 -0.57 9.64
C ALA A 226 3.09 -0.76 10.72
N HIS A 227 4.18 -1.47 10.42
CA HIS A 227 5.21 -1.83 11.41
C HIS A 227 6.36 -0.82 11.41
N ASP A 228 7.52 -1.18 10.83
CA ASP A 228 8.77 -0.40 10.95
C ASP A 228 9.00 0.63 9.84
N GLY A 229 8.07 0.75 8.89
CA GLY A 229 8.18 1.73 7.82
C GLY A 229 7.19 1.50 6.69
N VAL A 230 6.70 2.61 6.14
CA VAL A 230 5.73 2.60 5.02
C VAL A 230 6.37 2.31 3.66
N GLY A 231 7.68 2.50 3.53
CA GLY A 231 8.40 2.35 2.27
C GLY A 231 8.64 0.89 1.91
N ILE A 232 8.70 0.59 0.61
CA ILE A 232 8.95 -0.77 0.08
C ILE A 232 10.15 -1.47 0.76
N PRO A 233 11.34 -0.82 0.93
CA PRO A 233 12.46 -1.48 1.59
C PRO A 233 12.19 -1.87 3.04
N ALA A 234 11.46 -1.04 3.79
CA ALA A 234 11.07 -1.34 5.16
C ALA A 234 10.07 -2.51 5.19
N CYS A 235 9.04 -2.49 4.34
CA CYS A 235 8.11 -3.61 4.21
C CYS A 235 8.84 -4.94 3.93
N VAL A 236 9.80 -4.94 2.98
CA VAL A 236 10.61 -6.13 2.68
C VAL A 236 11.44 -6.57 3.88
N ALA A 237 12.08 -5.64 4.60
CA ALA A 237 12.85 -5.95 5.80
C ALA A 237 11.97 -6.57 6.90
N THR A 238 10.80 -5.98 7.17
CA THR A 238 9.86 -6.52 8.17
C THR A 238 9.34 -7.90 7.79
N ALA A 239 9.05 -8.13 6.51
CA ALA A 239 8.56 -9.43 6.03
C ALA A 239 9.63 -10.52 6.17
N ARG A 240 10.89 -10.22 5.82
CA ARG A 240 12.02 -11.15 5.99
C ARG A 240 12.23 -11.51 7.46
N ALA A 241 12.34 -10.51 8.33
CA ALA A 241 12.53 -10.74 9.76
C ALA A 241 11.38 -11.55 10.38
N ALA A 242 10.13 -11.24 10.02
CA ALA A 242 8.96 -11.96 10.51
C ALA A 242 8.90 -13.40 9.99
N ALA A 243 9.27 -13.65 8.73
CA ALA A 243 9.32 -15.00 8.16
C ALA A 243 10.43 -15.84 8.82
N GLU A 244 11.63 -15.29 9.01
CA GLU A 244 12.73 -15.97 9.71
C GLU A 244 12.36 -16.32 11.15
N ASP A 245 11.71 -15.40 11.87
CA ASP A 245 11.24 -15.68 13.22
C ASP A 245 10.13 -16.72 13.24
N LEU A 246 9.19 -16.65 12.30
CA LEU A 246 8.09 -17.61 12.18
C LEU A 246 8.64 -19.03 11.97
N LEU A 247 9.59 -19.21 11.06
CA LEU A 247 10.20 -20.51 10.76
C LEU A 247 10.90 -21.13 11.98
N ARG A 248 11.43 -20.33 12.91
CA ARG A 248 12.01 -20.84 14.18
C ARG A 248 10.96 -21.39 15.14
N THR A 249 9.69 -21.03 14.96
CA THR A 249 8.60 -21.44 15.86
C THR A 249 7.82 -22.65 15.36
N VAL A 250 8.03 -23.05 14.10
CA VAL A 250 7.36 -24.21 13.50
C VAL A 250 8.23 -25.44 13.72
N PRO A 251 7.68 -26.57 14.22
CA PRO A 251 8.42 -27.82 14.32
C PRO A 251 8.95 -28.24 12.94
N ALA A 252 10.19 -28.74 12.87
CA ALA A 252 10.71 -29.32 11.64
C ALA A 252 9.76 -30.42 11.14
N HIS A 253 9.42 -30.38 9.85
CA HIS A 253 8.66 -31.46 9.25
C HIS A 253 9.51 -32.73 9.23
N PRO A 254 8.93 -33.92 9.47
CA PRO A 254 9.69 -35.18 9.50
C PRO A 254 10.37 -35.57 8.17
N THR A 255 10.23 -34.76 7.12
CA THR A 255 10.76 -35.00 5.78
C THR A 255 11.78 -33.97 5.30
N ASP A 256 12.25 -33.06 6.17
CA ASP A 256 13.41 -32.18 5.89
C ASP A 256 14.74 -32.84 6.28
#